data_AF-A0A966RLH9-F1
#
_entry.id   AF-A0A966RLH9-F1
#
_cell.length_a   1.000
_cell.length_b   1.000
_cell.length_c   1.000
_cell.angle_alpha   90.00
_cell.angle_beta   90.00
_cell.angle_gamma   90.00
#
_symmetry.space_group_name_H-M   'P 1'
#
loop_
_entity.id
_entity.type
_entity.pdbx_description
1 polymer ?
#
loop_
_entity_poly.entity_id
_entity_poly.type
_entity_poly.pdbx_seq_one_letter_code
_entity_poly.pdbx_strand_id
1 'polypeptide(L)'
;MGLFGSFLSKFSKSKATIEDLEQFRQILISSDLGVKITDEILDLVKREKSESLSPAIAASLKSRLTTSARTLKVSSVGPTVILIVGVNGTGKTTSAAKLANHYARSGKKVLLVAADTFRAAAVAQLQTWGQRIGVEVLSGASNSDPAAIAFDGAKRAKEEGFDFLIVDTAGRLHTKSNLMDELGKIQRVVEKVTPVNEILFVLDGTTGQNGIKQAETFASSVNLTGIMVTKLDGSTKGGIAIATEAQLQVPLKFVGFGEAIDDLAPFDADGYIAELLT
;
A
#
# COMPACT_ATOMS: atom_id res chain seq x y z
N MET A 1 18.45 15.83 -4.31
CA MET A 1 17.39 16.80 -4.62
C MET A 1 16.18 15.97 -4.95
N GLY A 2 15.15 16.07 -4.13
CA GLY A 2 13.86 15.47 -4.38
C GLY A 2 13.19 16.10 -5.61
N LEU A 3 12.01 15.59 -5.91
CA LEU A 3 11.33 15.78 -7.19
C LEU A 3 11.02 17.25 -7.49
N PHE A 4 10.76 18.07 -6.47
CA PHE A 4 10.29 19.45 -6.64
C PHE A 4 11.30 20.52 -6.21
N GLY A 5 12.37 20.16 -5.49
CA GLY A 5 13.28 21.12 -4.86
C GLY A 5 13.93 22.13 -5.81
N SER A 6 14.24 21.75 -7.05
CA SER A 6 14.84 22.66 -8.04
C SER A 6 13.90 23.80 -8.44
N PHE A 7 12.62 23.51 -8.65
CA PHE A 7 11.59 24.51 -8.98
C PHE A 7 11.22 25.36 -7.77
N LEU A 8 11.09 24.74 -6.59
CA LEU A 8 10.84 25.50 -5.36
C LEU A 8 11.98 26.48 -5.05
N SER A 9 13.24 26.08 -5.28
CA SER A 9 14.38 27.00 -5.18
C SER A 9 14.36 28.10 -6.24
N LYS A 10 13.78 27.86 -7.43
CA LYS A 10 13.66 28.87 -8.47
C LYS A 10 12.59 29.90 -8.12
N PHE A 11 11.43 29.42 -7.69
CA PHE A 11 10.31 30.25 -7.24
C PHE A 11 10.62 31.02 -5.97
N SER A 12 11.56 30.53 -5.13
CA SER A 12 11.96 31.26 -3.94
C SER A 12 12.83 32.48 -4.23
N LYS A 13 13.55 32.49 -5.36
CA LYS A 13 14.50 33.55 -5.75
C LYS A 13 13.89 34.61 -6.66
N SER A 14 12.89 34.25 -7.46
CA SER A 14 12.29 35.12 -8.47
C SER A 14 10.83 34.78 -8.72
N LYS A 15 10.06 35.76 -9.21
CA LYS A 15 8.66 35.56 -9.60
C LYS A 15 8.57 34.49 -10.70
N ALA A 16 7.70 33.50 -10.51
CA ALA A 16 7.46 32.45 -11.49
C ALA A 16 6.97 33.03 -12.83
N THR A 17 7.66 32.67 -13.92
CA THR A 17 7.20 32.98 -15.28
C THR A 17 6.12 31.98 -15.73
N ILE A 18 5.41 32.30 -16.81
CA ILE A 18 4.43 31.38 -17.41
C ILE A 18 5.12 30.06 -17.83
N GLU A 19 6.32 30.14 -18.39
CA GLU A 19 7.10 28.97 -18.79
C GLU A 19 7.49 28.11 -17.58
N ASP A 20 7.91 28.73 -16.47
CA ASP A 20 8.26 27.99 -15.25
C ASP A 20 7.07 27.23 -14.67
N LEU A 21 5.89 27.85 -14.69
CA LEU A 21 4.66 27.23 -14.19
C LEU A 21 4.26 26.04 -15.06
N GLU A 22 4.43 26.13 -16.38
CA GLU A 22 4.12 25.02 -17.29
C GLU A 22 5.13 23.87 -17.14
N GLN A 23 6.42 24.17 -17.02
CA GLN A 23 7.43 23.14 -16.73
C GLN A 23 7.17 22.45 -15.39
N PHE A 24 6.82 23.24 -14.36
CA PHE A 24 6.49 22.67 -13.04
C PHE A 24 5.21 21.82 -13.09
N ARG A 25 4.18 22.25 -13.84
CA ARG A 25 2.97 21.46 -14.10
C ARG A 25 3.32 20.09 -14.67
N GLN A 26 4.18 20.05 -15.70
CA GLN A 26 4.57 18.79 -16.33
C GLN A 26 5.26 17.84 -15.34
N ILE A 27 6.13 18.37 -14.48
CA ILE A 27 6.78 17.59 -13.42
C ILE A 27 5.76 17.05 -12.42
N LEU A 28 4.87 17.89 -11.91
CA LEU A 28 3.82 17.48 -10.97
C LEU A 28 2.93 16.37 -11.55
N ILE A 29 2.51 16.50 -12.80
CA ILE A 29 1.71 15.47 -13.49
C ILE A 29 2.53 14.19 -13.70
N SER A 30 3.79 14.31 -14.14
CA SER A 30 4.67 13.16 -14.37
C SER A 30 5.02 12.40 -13.08
N SER A 31 4.92 13.09 -11.93
CA SER A 31 5.07 12.50 -10.60
C SER A 31 3.83 11.73 -10.11
N ASP A 32 2.77 11.65 -10.94
CA ASP A 32 1.52 10.95 -10.66
C ASP A 32 0.65 11.60 -9.54
N LEU A 33 0.82 12.89 -9.23
CA LEU A 33 -0.07 13.64 -8.32
C LEU A 33 -1.49 13.86 -8.89
N GLY A 34 -1.64 13.78 -10.22
CA GLY A 34 -2.89 14.04 -10.92
C GLY A 34 -3.20 15.53 -11.10
N VAL A 35 -4.15 15.81 -12.00
CA VAL A 35 -4.45 17.17 -12.49
C VAL A 35 -4.94 18.09 -11.36
N LYS A 36 -5.86 17.60 -10.53
CA LYS A 36 -6.49 18.39 -9.47
C LYS A 36 -5.47 18.90 -8.43
N ILE A 37 -4.64 18.00 -7.91
CA ILE A 37 -3.59 18.37 -6.93
C ILE A 37 -2.56 19.29 -7.59
N THR A 38 -2.22 19.02 -8.85
CA THR A 38 -1.30 19.88 -9.62
C THR A 38 -1.82 21.31 -9.75
N ASP A 39 -3.08 21.49 -10.15
CA ASP A 39 -3.69 22.82 -10.32
C ASP A 39 -3.67 23.63 -9.03
N GLU A 40 -3.97 22.98 -7.91
CA GLU A 40 -3.96 23.61 -6.59
C GLU A 40 -2.56 24.04 -6.15
N ILE A 41 -1.55 23.19 -6.41
CA ILE A 41 -0.15 23.53 -6.13
C ILE A 41 0.29 24.73 -6.98
N LEU A 42 -0.05 24.76 -8.27
CA LEU A 42 0.29 25.88 -9.14
C LEU A 42 -0.37 27.18 -8.70
N ASP A 43 -1.58 27.09 -8.17
CA ASP A 43 -2.27 28.23 -7.58
C ASP A 43 -1.61 28.73 -6.30
N LEU A 44 -1.04 27.85 -5.47
CA LEU A 44 -0.21 28.25 -4.33
C LEU A 44 1.05 28.97 -4.79
N VAL A 45 1.74 28.47 -5.84
CA VAL A 45 2.93 29.13 -6.41
C VAL A 45 2.63 30.56 -6.88
N LYS A 46 1.41 30.82 -7.39
CA LYS A 46 1.02 32.17 -7.83
C LYS A 46 0.68 33.12 -6.68
N ARG A 47 0.19 32.60 -5.56
CA ARG A 47 -0.38 33.40 -4.45
C ARG A 47 0.60 33.60 -3.30
N GLU A 48 1.37 32.56 -2.98
CA GLU A 48 2.25 32.53 -1.81
C GLU A 48 3.60 33.21 -2.08
N LYS A 49 4.19 33.74 -1.00
CA LYS A 49 5.56 34.26 -1.04
C LYS A 49 6.56 33.11 -1.03
N SER A 50 7.76 33.39 -1.53
CA SER A 50 8.90 32.45 -1.61
C SER A 50 9.15 31.64 -0.33
N GLU A 51 9.18 32.32 0.82
CA GLU A 51 9.48 31.72 2.13
C GLU A 51 8.35 30.81 2.65
N SER A 52 7.10 31.08 2.26
CA SER A 52 5.91 30.33 2.70
C SER A 52 5.51 29.22 1.73
N LEU A 53 6.10 29.17 0.53
CA LEU A 53 5.65 28.30 -0.56
C LEU A 53 5.78 26.81 -0.22
N SER A 54 6.96 26.37 0.22
CA SER A 54 7.18 24.95 0.56
C SER A 54 6.30 24.49 1.73
N PRO A 55 6.20 25.25 2.86
CA PRO A 55 5.23 24.94 3.92
C PRO A 55 3.77 24.90 3.44
N ALA A 56 3.37 25.82 2.55
CA ALA A 56 2.00 25.87 2.03
C ALA A 56 1.68 24.65 1.15
N ILE A 57 2.61 24.23 0.28
CA ILE A 57 2.46 23.02 -0.52
C ILE A 57 2.42 21.78 0.37
N ALA A 58 3.30 21.69 1.37
CA ALA A 58 3.29 20.58 2.34
C ALA A 58 1.95 20.47 3.06
N ALA A 59 1.42 21.60 3.57
CA ALA A 59 0.12 21.67 4.22
C ALA A 59 -1.02 21.27 3.26
N SER A 60 -0.96 21.72 2.00
CA SER A 60 -1.94 21.37 0.97
C SER A 60 -1.94 19.86 0.69
N LEU A 61 -0.77 19.25 0.48
CA LEU A 61 -0.63 17.80 0.29
C LEU A 61 -1.12 17.03 1.51
N LYS A 62 -0.74 17.45 2.72
CA LYS A 62 -1.17 16.81 3.98
C LYS A 62 -2.68 16.89 4.16
N SER A 63 -3.32 17.99 3.76
CA SER A 63 -4.79 18.15 3.84
C SER A 63 -5.57 17.18 2.94
N ARG A 64 -4.91 16.56 1.96
CA ARG A 64 -5.51 15.55 1.08
C ARG A 64 -5.50 14.16 1.69
N LEU A 65 -4.64 13.94 2.67
CA LEU A 65 -4.53 12.68 3.36
C LEU A 65 -5.67 12.52 4.37
N THR A 66 -6.13 11.29 4.59
CA THR A 66 -7.19 11.03 5.58
C THR A 66 -6.64 11.20 6.99
N THR A 67 -7.52 11.58 7.93
CA THR A 67 -7.23 11.62 9.37
C THR A 67 -7.32 10.24 10.03
N SER A 68 -7.68 9.21 9.27
CA SER A 68 -7.76 7.83 9.74
C SER A 68 -6.42 7.34 10.29
N ALA A 69 -6.47 6.45 11.29
CA ALA A 69 -5.27 5.86 11.88
C ALA A 69 -4.48 5.07 10.83
N ARG A 70 -3.18 5.39 10.72
CA ARG A 70 -2.22 4.72 9.83
C ARG A 70 -1.63 3.45 10.43
N THR A 71 -1.76 3.26 11.75
CA THR A 71 -1.35 2.03 12.43
C THR A 71 -2.27 0.88 12.05
N LEU A 72 -1.78 -0.35 12.15
CA LEU A 72 -2.65 -1.52 12.03
C LEU A 72 -3.66 -1.56 13.18
N LYS A 73 -4.88 -1.97 12.86
CA LYS A 73 -5.93 -2.36 13.78
C LYS A 73 -5.57 -3.73 14.35
N VAL A 74 -4.88 -3.72 15.48
CA VAL A 74 -4.52 -4.96 16.18
C VAL A 74 -5.76 -5.52 16.89
N SER A 75 -5.95 -6.83 16.82
CA SER A 75 -7.05 -7.49 17.53
C SER A 75 -6.84 -7.44 19.04
N SER A 76 -7.92 -7.21 19.80
CA SER A 76 -7.90 -7.35 21.26
C SER A 76 -8.16 -8.79 21.73
N VAL A 77 -8.68 -9.65 20.84
CA VAL A 77 -9.02 -11.05 21.13
C VAL A 77 -8.62 -11.93 19.94
N GLY A 78 -7.79 -12.94 20.19
CA GLY A 78 -7.29 -13.84 19.15
C GLY A 78 -6.28 -13.18 18.19
N PRO A 79 -5.95 -13.84 17.06
CA PRO A 79 -4.96 -13.33 16.12
C PRO A 79 -5.46 -12.07 15.43
N THR A 80 -4.54 -11.14 15.15
CA THR A 80 -4.78 -10.03 14.21
C THR A 80 -4.74 -10.58 12.80
N VAL A 81 -5.87 -10.54 12.09
CA VAL A 81 -5.97 -11.08 10.74
C VAL A 81 -5.86 -9.98 9.68
N ILE A 82 -4.96 -10.20 8.72
CA ILE A 82 -4.62 -9.27 7.65
C ILE A 82 -4.76 -9.98 6.31
N LEU A 83 -5.64 -9.47 5.45
CA LEU A 83 -5.74 -9.91 4.05
C LEU A 83 -4.90 -8.99 3.17
N ILE A 84 -3.97 -9.57 2.41
CA ILE A 84 -3.14 -8.84 1.45
C ILE A 84 -3.75 -8.97 0.06
N VAL A 85 -4.26 -7.87 -0.48
CA VAL A 85 -4.98 -7.84 -1.76
C VAL A 85 -4.32 -6.89 -2.76
N GLY A 86 -4.70 -7.00 -4.04
CA GLY A 86 -4.15 -6.17 -5.11
C GLY A 86 -3.86 -6.95 -6.39
N VAL A 87 -3.34 -6.26 -7.40
CA VAL A 87 -3.16 -6.86 -8.74
C VAL A 87 -1.89 -7.73 -8.80
N ASN A 88 -1.84 -8.66 -9.75
CA ASN A 88 -0.63 -9.45 -9.99
C ASN A 88 0.56 -8.53 -10.33
N GLY A 89 1.74 -8.88 -9.80
CA GLY A 89 2.97 -8.14 -10.05
C GLY A 89 3.17 -6.91 -9.15
N THR A 90 2.18 -6.51 -8.34
CA THR A 90 2.32 -5.36 -7.42
C THR A 90 3.13 -5.63 -6.17
N GLY A 91 3.62 -6.86 -5.97
CA GLY A 91 4.48 -7.21 -4.84
C GLY A 91 3.77 -7.84 -3.63
N LYS A 92 2.48 -8.21 -3.72
CA LYS A 92 1.69 -8.83 -2.62
C LYS A 92 2.44 -9.87 -1.77
N THR A 93 2.93 -10.94 -2.39
CA THR A 93 3.66 -12.02 -1.70
C THR A 93 4.90 -11.51 -0.97
N THR A 94 5.60 -10.55 -1.56
CA THR A 94 6.79 -9.94 -0.94
C THR A 94 6.38 -9.01 0.21
N SER A 95 5.32 -8.21 0.05
CA SER A 95 4.76 -7.37 1.12
C SER A 95 4.25 -8.19 2.29
N ALA A 96 3.60 -9.33 2.04
CA ALA A 96 3.16 -10.27 3.06
C ALA A 96 4.35 -10.82 3.86
N ALA A 97 5.41 -11.25 3.18
CA ALA A 97 6.64 -11.74 3.82
C ALA A 97 7.35 -10.65 4.64
N LYS A 98 7.48 -9.44 4.10
CA LYS A 98 8.07 -8.29 4.81
C LYS A 98 7.27 -7.92 6.06
N LEU A 99 5.94 -7.90 5.95
CA LEU A 99 5.07 -7.62 7.08
C LEU A 99 5.18 -8.71 8.15
N ALA A 100 5.24 -9.97 7.75
CA ALA A 100 5.47 -11.08 8.67
C ALA A 100 6.82 -10.95 9.39
N ASN A 101 7.90 -10.64 8.66
CA ASN A 101 9.23 -10.42 9.22
C ASN A 101 9.23 -9.24 10.22
N HIS A 102 8.58 -8.12 9.89
CA HIS A 102 8.47 -6.95 10.76
C HIS A 102 7.89 -7.31 12.13
N TYR A 103 6.81 -8.09 12.17
CA TYR A 103 6.19 -8.53 13.42
C TYR A 103 6.94 -9.67 14.11
N ALA A 104 7.47 -10.64 13.35
CA ALA A 104 8.27 -11.73 13.90
C ALA A 104 9.53 -11.21 14.63
N ARG A 105 10.24 -10.23 14.04
CA ARG A 105 11.39 -9.57 14.67
C ARG A 105 11.03 -8.81 15.94
N SER A 106 9.76 -8.44 16.10
CA SER A 106 9.21 -7.82 17.31
C SER A 106 8.72 -8.86 18.35
N GLY A 107 9.08 -10.13 18.16
CA GLY A 107 8.75 -11.23 19.07
C GLY A 107 7.32 -11.78 18.92
N LYS A 108 6.61 -11.42 17.85
CA LYS A 108 5.23 -11.90 17.60
C LYS A 108 5.22 -13.23 16.88
N LYS A 109 4.31 -14.12 17.27
CA LYS A 109 4.06 -15.39 16.59
C LYS A 109 3.18 -15.14 15.36
N VAL A 110 3.73 -15.31 14.17
CA VAL A 110 3.06 -15.01 12.90
C VAL A 110 2.80 -16.29 12.11
N LEU A 111 1.61 -16.41 11.51
CA LEU A 111 1.27 -17.43 10.52
C LEU A 111 1.03 -16.77 9.16
N LEU A 112 1.70 -17.26 8.13
CA LEU A 112 1.43 -16.92 6.73
C LEU A 112 0.47 -17.95 6.12
N VAL A 113 -0.44 -17.50 5.26
CA VAL A 113 -1.30 -18.36 4.45
C VAL A 113 -1.13 -18.05 2.97
N ALA A 114 -0.78 -19.06 2.19
CA ALA A 114 -0.64 -19.00 0.73
C ALA A 114 -1.99 -19.27 0.04
N ALA A 115 -2.83 -18.23 -0.10
CA ALA A 115 -4.14 -18.33 -0.76
C ALA A 115 -4.12 -17.95 -2.25
N ASP A 116 -3.00 -17.48 -2.83
CA ASP A 116 -2.80 -17.40 -4.31
C ASP A 116 -2.54 -18.80 -4.89
N THR A 117 -3.53 -19.70 -4.80
CA THR A 117 -3.41 -21.11 -5.21
C THR A 117 -3.38 -21.31 -6.71
N PHE A 118 -3.79 -20.29 -7.48
CA PHE A 118 -3.74 -20.33 -8.94
C PHE A 118 -2.29 -20.33 -9.45
N ARG A 119 -1.39 -19.64 -8.73
CA ARG A 119 0.02 -19.52 -9.13
C ARG A 119 0.87 -20.40 -8.22
N ALA A 120 1.20 -21.60 -8.68
CA ALA A 120 2.11 -22.50 -7.96
C ALA A 120 3.43 -21.81 -7.57
N ALA A 121 3.97 -20.94 -8.43
CA ALA A 121 5.15 -20.14 -8.14
C ALA A 121 4.95 -19.13 -6.99
N ALA A 122 3.73 -18.58 -6.80
CA ALA A 122 3.45 -17.67 -5.69
C ALA A 122 3.43 -18.42 -4.34
N VAL A 123 2.84 -19.62 -4.31
CA VAL A 123 2.88 -20.50 -3.13
C VAL A 123 4.33 -20.85 -2.76
N ALA A 124 5.12 -21.32 -3.73
CA ALA A 124 6.52 -21.66 -3.51
C ALA A 124 7.36 -20.43 -3.08
N GLN A 125 7.08 -19.25 -3.65
CA GLN A 125 7.72 -18.00 -3.26
C GLN A 125 7.42 -17.65 -1.79
N LEU A 126 6.15 -17.75 -1.36
CA LEU A 126 5.79 -17.46 0.03
C LEU A 126 6.40 -18.47 1.01
N GLN A 127 6.42 -19.76 0.66
CA GLN A 127 7.08 -20.81 1.44
C GLN A 127 8.59 -20.55 1.60
N THR A 128 9.26 -20.18 0.52
CA THR A 128 10.69 -19.82 0.54
C THR A 128 10.94 -18.63 1.46
N TRP A 129 10.07 -17.62 1.40
CA TRP A 129 10.13 -16.48 2.32
C TRP A 129 9.95 -16.90 3.78
N GLY A 130 8.92 -17.69 4.08
CA GLY A 130 8.65 -18.19 5.43
C GLY A 130 9.82 -18.96 6.01
N GLN A 131 10.41 -19.88 5.23
CA GLN A 131 11.62 -20.60 5.64
C GLN A 131 12.78 -19.65 5.93
N ARG A 132 12.99 -18.63 5.09
CA ARG A 132 14.08 -17.66 5.25
C ARG A 132 13.94 -16.82 6.51
N ILE A 133 12.72 -16.46 6.91
CA ILE A 133 12.44 -15.59 8.08
C ILE A 133 12.02 -16.37 9.33
N GLY A 134 11.98 -17.71 9.26
CA GLY A 134 11.55 -18.56 10.38
C GLY A 134 10.06 -18.43 10.72
N VAL A 135 9.20 -18.11 9.75
CA VAL A 135 7.75 -17.97 9.91
C VAL A 135 7.05 -19.13 9.21
N GLU A 136 6.06 -19.71 9.90
CA GLU A 136 5.26 -20.81 9.36
C GLU A 136 4.38 -20.36 8.20
N VAL A 137 4.29 -21.20 7.16
CA VAL A 137 3.43 -20.97 5.99
C VAL A 137 2.47 -22.14 5.83
N LEU A 138 1.17 -21.85 5.93
CA LEU A 138 0.12 -22.78 5.58
C LEU A 138 -0.21 -22.67 4.09
N SER A 139 -0.26 -23.79 3.40
CA SER A 139 -0.65 -23.91 2.00
C SER A 139 -1.47 -25.18 1.78
N GLY A 140 -2.44 -25.12 0.87
CA GLY A 140 -3.18 -26.30 0.41
C GLY A 140 -2.51 -27.00 -0.78
N ALA A 141 -3.16 -28.05 -1.30
CA ALA A 141 -2.76 -28.66 -2.57
C ALA A 141 -2.96 -27.68 -3.74
N SER A 142 -2.26 -27.88 -4.86
CA SER A 142 -2.45 -27.06 -6.06
C SER A 142 -3.92 -27.00 -6.49
N ASN A 143 -4.43 -25.82 -6.87
CA ASN A 143 -5.84 -25.57 -7.22
C ASN A 143 -6.86 -25.81 -6.08
N SER A 144 -6.40 -25.87 -4.82
CA SER A 144 -7.32 -25.88 -3.68
C SER A 144 -8.07 -24.54 -3.59
N ASP A 145 -9.28 -24.58 -3.04
CA ASP A 145 -10.11 -23.41 -2.80
C ASP A 145 -9.40 -22.43 -1.85
N PRO A 146 -9.02 -21.21 -2.31
CA PRO A 146 -8.34 -20.21 -1.48
C PRO A 146 -9.05 -19.93 -0.15
N ALA A 147 -10.39 -19.92 -0.19
CA ALA A 147 -11.21 -19.67 0.99
C ALA A 147 -11.07 -20.80 2.03
N ALA A 148 -10.98 -22.06 1.59
CA ALA A 148 -10.80 -23.19 2.50
C ALA A 148 -9.45 -23.11 3.23
N ILE A 149 -8.36 -22.80 2.51
CA ILE A 149 -7.03 -22.64 3.12
C ILE A 149 -7.01 -21.47 4.11
N ALA A 150 -7.65 -20.35 3.76
CA ALA A 150 -7.76 -19.20 4.66
C ALA A 150 -8.56 -19.52 5.93
N PHE A 151 -9.65 -20.31 5.80
CA PHE A 151 -10.42 -20.81 6.95
C PHE A 151 -9.58 -21.70 7.86
N ASP A 152 -8.84 -22.66 7.30
CA ASP A 152 -7.97 -23.54 8.07
C ASP A 152 -6.85 -22.76 8.76
N GLY A 153 -6.28 -21.75 8.08
CA GLY A 153 -5.30 -20.83 8.65
C GLY A 153 -5.86 -20.02 9.81
N ALA A 154 -7.09 -19.51 9.70
CA ALA A 154 -7.78 -18.79 10.78
C ALA A 154 -8.03 -19.69 11.99
N LYS A 155 -8.47 -20.93 11.76
CA LYS A 155 -8.69 -21.92 12.81
C LYS A 155 -7.40 -22.25 13.54
N ARG A 156 -6.34 -22.59 12.78
CA ARG A 156 -5.02 -22.89 13.31
C ARG A 156 -4.43 -21.72 14.10
N ALA A 157 -4.48 -20.51 13.54
CA ALA A 157 -3.98 -19.31 14.20
C ALA A 157 -4.66 -19.08 15.57
N LYS A 158 -5.98 -19.30 15.65
CA LYS A 158 -6.75 -19.16 16.87
C LYS A 158 -6.45 -20.28 17.89
N GLU A 159 -6.40 -21.53 17.46
CA GLU A 159 -6.19 -22.70 18.33
C GLU A 159 -4.77 -22.76 18.89
N GLU A 160 -3.77 -22.41 18.07
CA GLU A 160 -2.35 -22.44 18.44
C GLU A 160 -1.83 -21.09 19.00
N GLY A 161 -2.71 -20.12 19.21
CA GLY A 161 -2.39 -18.84 19.85
C GLY A 161 -1.37 -17.98 19.08
N PHE A 162 -1.54 -17.86 17.77
CA PHE A 162 -0.76 -16.92 16.96
C PHE A 162 -1.19 -15.46 17.23
N ASP A 163 -0.24 -14.53 17.21
CA ASP A 163 -0.51 -13.09 17.32
C ASP A 163 -1.04 -12.51 16.01
N PHE A 164 -0.52 -13.00 14.86
CA PHE A 164 -0.88 -12.50 13.54
C PHE A 164 -1.15 -13.66 12.56
N LEU A 165 -2.17 -13.45 11.73
CA LEU A 165 -2.42 -14.26 10.54
C LEU A 165 -2.43 -13.35 9.32
N ILE A 166 -1.54 -13.62 8.36
CA ILE A 166 -1.42 -12.84 7.13
C ILE A 166 -1.73 -13.75 5.94
N VAL A 167 -2.73 -13.37 5.15
CA VAL A 167 -3.23 -14.15 4.01
C VAL A 167 -2.83 -13.48 2.70
N ASP A 168 -1.99 -14.13 1.90
CA ASP A 168 -1.61 -13.69 0.54
C ASP A 168 -2.63 -14.19 -0.48
N THR A 169 -3.33 -13.30 -1.18
CA THR A 169 -4.42 -13.65 -2.11
C THR A 169 -4.01 -13.57 -3.57
N ALA A 170 -4.83 -14.15 -4.46
CA ALA A 170 -4.70 -13.92 -5.90
C ALA A 170 -4.97 -12.45 -6.29
N GLY A 171 -4.56 -12.05 -7.50
CA GLY A 171 -4.68 -10.68 -8.01
C GLY A 171 -5.05 -10.54 -9.49
N ARG A 172 -5.80 -11.49 -10.05
CA ARG A 172 -6.14 -11.55 -11.48
C ARG A 172 -7.30 -10.61 -11.85
N LEU A 173 -7.00 -9.33 -12.05
CA LEU A 173 -8.04 -8.31 -12.32
C LEU A 173 -8.73 -8.45 -13.70
N HIS A 174 -8.18 -9.21 -14.66
CA HIS A 174 -8.82 -9.43 -15.97
C HIS A 174 -10.15 -10.20 -15.88
N THR A 175 -10.40 -10.89 -14.77
CA THR A 175 -11.68 -11.53 -14.43
C THR A 175 -12.30 -10.82 -13.23
N LYS A 176 -12.62 -9.53 -13.37
CA LYS A 176 -13.00 -8.63 -12.26
C LYS A 176 -14.05 -9.21 -11.31
N SER A 177 -15.16 -9.74 -11.83
CA SER A 177 -16.23 -10.33 -11.01
C SER A 177 -15.72 -11.49 -10.16
N ASN A 178 -15.03 -12.44 -10.79
CA ASN A 178 -14.58 -13.66 -10.14
C ASN A 178 -13.54 -13.39 -9.05
N LEU A 179 -12.63 -12.43 -9.27
CA LEU A 179 -11.64 -12.06 -8.26
C LEU A 179 -12.30 -11.43 -7.03
N MET A 180 -13.25 -10.51 -7.25
CA MET A 180 -13.91 -9.82 -6.13
C MET A 180 -14.80 -10.76 -5.32
N ASP A 181 -15.52 -11.67 -6.00
CA ASP A 181 -16.31 -12.71 -5.34
C ASP A 181 -15.43 -13.65 -4.51
N GLU A 182 -14.24 -14.00 -5.01
CA GLU A 182 -13.26 -14.83 -4.30
C GLU A 182 -12.73 -14.11 -3.04
N LEU A 183 -12.34 -12.84 -3.15
CA LEU A 183 -11.88 -12.05 -1.99
C LEU A 183 -12.98 -11.90 -0.94
N GLY A 184 -14.21 -11.59 -1.36
CA GLY A 184 -15.36 -11.52 -0.48
C GLY A 184 -15.71 -12.88 0.15
N LYS A 185 -15.46 -14.00 -0.55
CA LYS A 185 -15.59 -15.35 0.02
C LYS A 185 -14.52 -15.62 1.08
N ILE A 186 -13.25 -15.29 0.81
CA ILE A 186 -12.14 -15.44 1.76
C ILE A 186 -12.45 -14.68 3.06
N GLN A 187 -12.84 -13.40 2.96
CA GLN A 187 -13.19 -12.61 4.13
C GLN A 187 -14.31 -13.27 4.95
N ARG A 188 -15.43 -13.63 4.29
CA ARG A 188 -16.59 -14.23 4.97
C ARG A 188 -16.28 -15.55 5.68
N VAL A 189 -15.41 -16.39 5.12
CA VAL A 189 -15.07 -17.67 5.79
C VAL A 189 -14.14 -17.47 6.96
N VAL A 190 -13.15 -16.58 6.84
CA VAL A 190 -12.25 -16.23 7.95
C VAL A 190 -13.03 -15.63 9.11
N GLU A 191 -13.98 -14.73 8.82
CA GLU A 191 -14.85 -14.08 9.82
C GLU A 191 -15.75 -15.06 10.60
N LYS A 192 -15.98 -16.29 10.12
CA LYS A 192 -16.66 -17.34 10.91
C LYS A 192 -15.82 -17.83 12.09
N VAL A 193 -14.49 -17.63 12.04
CA VAL A 193 -13.54 -18.10 13.05
C VAL A 193 -13.06 -16.96 13.94
N THR A 194 -12.64 -15.85 13.32
CA THR A 194 -12.08 -14.68 13.98
C THR A 194 -12.26 -13.44 13.08
N PRO A 195 -12.42 -12.22 13.64
CA PRO A 195 -12.59 -11.01 12.82
C PRO A 195 -11.41 -10.77 11.86
N VAL A 196 -11.70 -10.33 10.63
CA VAL A 196 -10.69 -9.74 9.74
C VAL A 196 -10.46 -8.29 10.18
N ASN A 197 -9.25 -7.99 10.64
CA ASN A 197 -8.94 -6.65 11.18
C ASN A 197 -8.51 -5.68 10.08
N GLU A 198 -7.76 -6.19 9.08
CA GLU A 198 -7.17 -5.39 8.03
C GLU A 198 -7.31 -6.06 6.66
N ILE A 199 -7.65 -5.26 5.65
CA ILE A 199 -7.56 -5.59 4.23
C ILE A 199 -6.63 -4.54 3.62
N LEU A 200 -5.39 -4.95 3.35
CA LEU A 200 -4.34 -4.07 2.85
C LEU A 200 -4.21 -4.22 1.34
N PHE A 201 -4.46 -3.13 0.61
CA PHE A 201 -4.25 -3.07 -0.82
C PHE A 201 -2.79 -2.76 -1.14
N VAL A 202 -2.13 -3.63 -1.90
CA VAL A 202 -0.74 -3.45 -2.34
C VAL A 202 -0.72 -2.73 -3.68
N LEU A 203 -0.32 -1.45 -3.63
CA LEU A 203 -0.14 -0.56 -4.76
C LEU A 203 1.31 -0.61 -5.25
N ASP A 204 1.49 -0.74 -6.56
CA ASP A 204 2.78 -0.58 -7.22
C ASP A 204 2.99 0.89 -7.57
N GLY A 205 3.99 1.52 -6.94
CA GLY A 205 4.29 2.94 -7.10
C GLY A 205 4.74 3.35 -8.50
N THR A 206 4.99 2.40 -9.40
CA THR A 206 5.38 2.67 -10.80
C THR A 206 4.17 2.77 -11.74
N THR A 207 3.01 2.27 -11.33
CA THR A 207 1.82 2.11 -12.20
C THR A 207 1.06 3.41 -12.46
N GLY A 208 1.34 4.46 -11.71
CA GLY A 208 0.71 5.78 -11.84
C GLY A 208 -0.82 5.75 -11.76
N GLN A 209 -1.48 6.54 -12.62
CA GLN A 209 -2.95 6.64 -12.67
C GLN A 209 -3.66 5.29 -12.89
N ASN A 210 -3.01 4.30 -13.51
CA ASN A 210 -3.59 2.97 -13.65
C ASN A 210 -3.70 2.25 -12.29
N GLY A 211 -2.72 2.45 -11.40
CA GLY A 211 -2.77 1.93 -10.04
C GLY A 211 -3.93 2.50 -9.23
N ILE A 212 -4.19 3.80 -9.37
CA ILE A 212 -5.32 4.48 -8.71
C ILE A 212 -6.65 3.86 -9.15
N LYS A 213 -6.88 3.70 -10.46
CA LYS A 213 -8.10 3.07 -11.01
C LYS A 213 -8.28 1.63 -10.55
N GLN A 214 -7.17 0.88 -10.41
CA GLN A 214 -7.21 -0.46 -9.86
C GLN A 214 -7.63 -0.42 -8.39
N ALA A 215 -7.03 0.46 -7.60
CA ALA A 215 -7.36 0.63 -6.19
C ALA A 215 -8.83 1.02 -5.98
N GLU A 216 -9.40 1.90 -6.81
CA GLU A 216 -10.84 2.23 -6.84
C GLU A 216 -11.71 1.00 -7.10
N THR A 217 -11.30 0.14 -8.04
CA THR A 217 -12.02 -1.10 -8.36
C THR A 217 -12.03 -2.07 -7.17
N PHE A 218 -10.94 -2.14 -6.40
CA PHE A 218 -10.91 -2.96 -5.18
C PHE A 218 -11.73 -2.32 -4.06
N ALA A 219 -11.61 -0.99 -3.86
CA ALA A 219 -12.34 -0.27 -2.82
C ALA A 219 -13.86 -0.35 -2.96
N SER A 220 -14.38 -0.48 -4.19
CA SER A 220 -15.82 -0.67 -4.44
C SER A 220 -16.32 -2.08 -4.12
N SER A 221 -15.43 -3.05 -3.98
CA SER A 221 -15.77 -4.48 -3.86
C SER A 221 -15.41 -5.07 -2.49
N VAL A 222 -14.34 -4.57 -1.87
CA VAL A 222 -13.87 -4.99 -0.55
C VAL A 222 -13.58 -3.76 0.31
N ASN A 223 -13.83 -3.87 1.62
CA ASN A 223 -13.63 -2.77 2.54
C ASN A 223 -12.13 -2.60 2.87
N LEU A 224 -11.40 -1.91 1.99
CA LEU A 224 -9.99 -1.63 2.18
C LEU A 224 -9.78 -0.80 3.45
N THR A 225 -8.89 -1.25 4.33
CA THR A 225 -8.58 -0.58 5.60
C THR A 225 -7.25 0.14 5.56
N GLY A 226 -6.39 -0.19 4.59
CA GLY A 226 -5.09 0.45 4.42
C GLY A 226 -4.47 0.17 3.05
N ILE A 227 -3.48 0.98 2.70
CA ILE A 227 -2.69 0.83 1.47
C ILE A 227 -1.23 0.57 1.86
N MET A 228 -0.60 -0.38 1.16
CA MET A 228 0.85 -0.58 1.16
C MET A 228 1.39 -0.18 -0.21
N VAL A 229 2.31 0.77 -0.28
CA VAL A 229 2.94 1.18 -1.54
C VAL A 229 4.29 0.50 -1.68
N THR A 230 4.59 -0.02 -2.87
CA THR A 230 5.84 -0.74 -3.16
C THR A 230 6.59 -0.10 -4.33
N LYS A 231 7.85 -0.49 -4.52
CA LYS A 231 8.70 -0.10 -5.65
C LYS A 231 8.90 1.42 -5.76
N LEU A 232 9.05 2.10 -4.62
CA LEU A 232 9.32 3.54 -4.58
C LEU A 232 10.80 3.87 -4.80
N ASP A 233 11.70 2.91 -4.58
CA ASP A 233 13.15 3.02 -4.74
C ASP A 233 13.62 3.34 -6.16
N GLY A 234 12.84 2.98 -7.18
CA GLY A 234 13.15 3.25 -8.58
C GLY A 234 12.28 4.32 -9.24
N SER A 235 11.42 5.02 -8.48
CA SER A 235 10.31 5.78 -9.06
C SER A 235 10.43 7.28 -8.87
N THR A 236 10.39 8.04 -9.97
CA THR A 236 10.13 9.49 -9.97
C THR A 236 8.64 9.82 -9.71
N LYS A 237 7.82 8.81 -9.39
CA LYS A 237 6.36 8.89 -9.27
C LYS A 237 5.88 8.84 -7.83
N GLY A 238 6.54 9.58 -6.93
CA GLY A 238 6.17 9.64 -5.52
C GLY A 238 4.82 10.33 -5.25
N GLY A 239 4.19 10.97 -6.23
CA GLY A 239 2.86 11.55 -6.08
C GLY A 239 1.73 10.52 -6.00
N ILE A 240 1.95 9.30 -6.52
CA ILE A 240 0.90 8.27 -6.60
C ILE A 240 0.33 7.88 -5.23
N ALA A 241 1.16 7.85 -4.18
CA ALA A 241 0.72 7.48 -2.84
C ALA A 241 -0.31 8.50 -2.33
N ILE A 242 0.05 9.79 -2.39
CA ILE A 242 -0.82 10.91 -1.97
C ILE A 242 -2.09 10.94 -2.82
N ALA A 243 -1.96 10.80 -4.15
CA ALA A 243 -3.10 10.83 -5.05
C ALA A 243 -4.07 9.67 -4.79
N THR A 244 -3.56 8.46 -4.52
CA THR A 244 -4.40 7.29 -4.21
C THR A 244 -5.16 7.50 -2.89
N GLU A 245 -4.47 7.95 -1.83
CA GLU A 245 -5.13 8.19 -0.54
C GLU A 245 -6.16 9.33 -0.64
N ALA A 246 -5.84 10.40 -1.36
CA ALA A 246 -6.76 11.51 -1.60
C ALA A 246 -8.04 11.06 -2.31
N GLN A 247 -7.92 10.14 -3.27
CA GLN A 247 -9.03 9.61 -4.05
C GLN A 247 -9.89 8.62 -3.26
N LEU A 248 -9.25 7.70 -2.52
CA LEU A 248 -9.95 6.59 -1.86
C LEU A 248 -10.37 6.89 -0.42
N GLN A 249 -9.75 7.88 0.23
CA GLN A 249 -9.89 8.13 1.66
C GLN A 249 -9.53 6.92 2.54
N VAL A 250 -8.61 6.07 2.05
CA VAL A 250 -8.05 4.90 2.76
C VAL A 250 -6.60 5.20 3.13
N PRO A 251 -6.17 5.03 4.40
CA PRO A 251 -4.85 5.48 4.84
C PRO A 251 -3.72 4.64 4.26
N LEU A 252 -2.65 5.29 3.79
CA LEU A 252 -1.34 4.67 3.60
C LEU A 252 -0.80 4.23 4.95
N LYS A 253 -0.46 2.94 5.06
CA LYS A 253 0.04 2.33 6.31
C LYS A 253 1.50 1.92 6.22
N PHE A 254 1.93 1.45 5.05
CA PHE A 254 3.32 1.02 4.84
C PHE A 254 3.86 1.44 3.48
N VAL A 255 5.17 1.61 3.43
CA VAL A 255 5.95 1.80 2.21
C VAL A 255 7.07 0.77 2.15
N GLY A 256 7.21 0.14 0.99
CA GLY A 256 8.35 -0.68 0.61
C GLY A 256 9.28 0.08 -0.33
N PHE A 257 10.55 0.17 0.06
CA PHE A 257 11.60 0.97 -0.60
C PHE A 257 12.74 0.09 -1.15
N GLY A 258 12.44 -1.15 -1.54
CA GLY A 258 13.43 -2.05 -2.12
C GLY A 258 12.98 -3.51 -2.12
N GLU A 259 13.89 -4.41 -2.48
CA GLU A 259 13.62 -5.85 -2.58
C GLU A 259 14.03 -6.63 -1.32
N ALA A 260 14.87 -6.06 -0.45
CA ALA A 260 15.32 -6.76 0.75
C ALA A 260 14.17 -6.94 1.75
N ILE A 261 14.26 -7.98 2.57
CA ILE A 261 13.20 -8.38 3.51
C ILE A 261 12.93 -7.34 4.61
N ASP A 262 13.90 -6.45 4.85
CA ASP A 262 13.81 -5.36 5.81
C ASP A 262 13.37 -4.04 5.17
N ASP A 263 13.17 -4.01 3.85
CA ASP A 263 12.78 -2.80 3.11
C ASP A 263 11.25 -2.58 3.19
N LEU A 264 10.74 -2.45 4.42
CA LEU A 264 9.36 -2.10 4.74
C LEU A 264 9.33 -1.20 5.97
N ALA A 265 8.72 -0.03 5.84
CA ALA A 265 8.53 0.90 6.95
C ALA A 265 7.05 1.31 7.08
N PRO A 266 6.59 1.63 8.30
CA PRO A 266 5.36 2.38 8.48
C PRO A 266 5.38 3.68 7.67
N PHE A 267 4.24 4.08 7.13
CA PHE A 267 4.14 5.32 6.35
C PHE A 267 4.21 6.55 7.26
N ASP A 268 5.28 7.33 7.12
CA ASP A 268 5.40 8.67 7.70
C ASP A 268 5.01 9.72 6.65
N ALA A 269 3.83 10.32 6.83
CA ALA A 269 3.31 11.32 5.91
C ALA A 269 4.19 12.58 5.86
N ASP A 270 4.74 13.00 6.99
CA ASP A 270 5.52 14.24 7.06
C ASP A 270 6.89 14.02 6.42
N GLY A 271 7.57 12.91 6.73
CA GLY A 271 8.79 12.50 6.06
C GLY A 271 8.62 12.32 4.54
N TYR A 272 7.53 11.67 4.12
CA TYR A 272 7.23 11.45 2.71
C TYR A 272 7.01 12.74 1.93
N ILE A 273 6.20 13.66 2.46
CA ILE A 273 5.96 14.97 1.84
C ILE A 273 7.23 15.80 1.82
N ALA A 274 8.03 15.77 2.89
CA ALA A 274 9.30 16.48 2.93
C ALA A 274 10.27 15.97 1.84
N GLU A 275 10.36 14.66 1.64
CA GLU A 275 11.21 14.05 0.60
C GLU A 275 10.78 14.46 -0.82
N LEU A 276 9.47 14.60 -1.08
CA LEU A 276 8.97 15.10 -2.36
C LEU A 276 9.37 16.57 -2.63
N LEU A 277 9.43 17.39 -1.59
CA LEU A 277 9.68 18.83 -1.68
C LEU A 277 11.17 19.22 -1.62
N THR A 278 12.02 18.35 -1.09
CA THR A 278 13.49 18.56 -1.02
C THR A 278 14.13 18.35 -2.40
#